data_AF-A7J0U2-F1
#
_entry.id   AF-A7J0U2-F1
#
_cell.length_a   1.000
_cell.length_b   1.000
_cell.length_c   1.000
_cell.angle_alpha   90.00
_cell.angle_beta   90.00
_cell.angle_gamma   90.00
#
_symmetry.space_group_name_H-M   'P 1'
#
loop_
_entity.id
_entity.type
_entity.pdbx_description
1 polymer ?
#
loop_
_entity_poly.entity_id
_entity_poly.type
_entity_poly.pdbx_seq_one_letter_code
_entity_poly.pdbx_strand_id
1 'polypeptide(L)' 'HVILRRTDDWMDGRRSRHTDDTDVLLRIHHVIGELPTYGYRRVWALLRRQAELDGMPAI' A
#
# COMPACT_ATOMS: atom_id res chain seq x y z
N HIS A 1 -34.82 -9.45 -0.83
CA HIS A 1 -33.77 -9.04 0.15
C HIS A 1 -33.79 -7.53 0.27
N VAL A 2 -33.99 -7.00 1.47
CA VAL A 2 -33.96 -5.54 1.75
C VAL A 2 -32.55 -5.17 2.16
N ILE A 3 -31.92 -4.22 1.46
CA ILE A 3 -30.61 -3.66 1.82
C ILE A 3 -30.86 -2.54 2.83
N LEU A 4 -30.46 -2.76 4.08
CA LEU A 4 -30.47 -1.71 5.10
C LEU A 4 -29.36 -0.70 4.78
N ARG A 5 -29.72 0.56 4.55
CA ARG A 5 -28.76 1.65 4.35
C ARG A 5 -28.15 2.03 5.71
N ARG A 6 -26.84 2.25 5.71
CA ARG A 6 -26.13 2.92 6.81
C ARG A 6 -26.62 4.38 6.90
N THR A 7 -26.63 4.92 8.11
CA THR A 7 -26.90 6.35 8.36
C THR A 7 -25.79 7.21 7.76
N ASP A 8 -26.07 8.45 7.39
CA ASP A 8 -25.06 9.36 6.82
C ASP A 8 -23.87 9.59 7.75
N ASP A 9 -24.10 9.60 9.07
CA ASP A 9 -23.05 9.74 10.09
C ASP A 9 -22.36 8.41 10.45
N TRP A 10 -22.62 7.34 9.70
CA TRP A 10 -22.00 6.05 9.98
C TRP A 10 -20.51 6.11 9.66
N MET A 11 -19.69 5.96 10.70
CA MET A 11 -18.24 5.82 10.57
C MET A 11 -17.82 4.40 10.93
N ASP A 12 -16.97 3.80 10.09
CA ASP A 12 -16.37 2.51 10.40
C ASP A 12 -15.42 2.67 11.59
N GLY A 13 -15.76 2.07 12.73
CA GLY A 13 -14.96 2.12 13.96
C GLY A 13 -13.70 1.24 13.91
N ARG A 14 -13.46 0.52 12.81
CA ARG A 14 -12.25 -0.27 12.61
C ARG A 14 -11.06 0.66 12.45
N ARG A 15 -10.28 0.80 13.52
CA ARG A 15 -8.98 1.48 13.49
C ARG A 15 -7.96 0.52 12.84
N SER A 16 -7.33 0.95 11.75
CA SER A 16 -6.19 0.22 11.17
C SER A 16 -5.13 0.02 12.25
N ARG A 17 -4.48 -1.15 12.27
CA ARG A 17 -3.25 -1.28 13.06
C ARG A 17 -2.26 -0.23 12.55
N HIS A 18 -1.63 0.49 13.47
CA HIS A 18 -0.55 1.40 13.13
C HIS A 18 0.68 0.53 12.83
N THR A 19 0.87 0.22 11.56
CA THR A 19 2.13 -0.33 11.05
C THR A 19 2.98 0.87 10.65
N ASP A 20 4.23 0.92 11.09
CA ASP A 20 5.16 1.97 10.66
C ASP A 20 5.59 1.69 9.22
N ASP A 21 4.72 2.02 8.28
CA ASP A 21 4.92 1.84 6.85
C ASP A 21 5.77 2.98 6.25
N THR A 22 6.38 3.84 7.08
CA THR A 22 7.16 5.00 6.64
C THR A 22 8.27 4.60 5.66
N ASP A 23 8.99 3.52 5.98
CA ASP A 23 10.08 3.02 5.14
C ASP A 23 9.57 2.49 3.78
N VAL A 24 8.44 1.78 3.81
CA VAL A 24 7.76 1.27 2.61
C VAL A 24 7.26 2.42 1.74
N LEU A 25 6.68 3.45 2.34
CA LEU A 25 6.20 4.64 1.64
C LEU A 25 7.34 5.42 1.00
N LEU A 26 8.48 5.59 1.68
CA LEU A 26 9.67 6.23 1.12
C LEU A 26 10.21 5.45 -0.08
N ARG A 27 10.24 4.12 0.02
CA ARG A 27 10.71 3.24 -1.06
C ARG A 27 9.78 3.27 -2.28
N ILE A 28 8.46 3.30 -2.07
CA ILE A 28 7.47 3.49 -3.14
C ILE A 28 7.63 4.88 -3.79
N HIS A 29 7.78 5.94 -3.00
CA HIS A 29 7.94 7.31 -3.51
C HIS A 29 9.18 7.45 -4.39
N HIS A 30 10.31 6.86 -3.98
CA HIS A 30 11.53 6.85 -4.77
C HIS A 30 11.33 6.15 -6.12
N VAL A 31 10.71 4.98 -6.14
CA VAL A 31 10.45 4.22 -7.38
C VAL A 31 9.48 4.95 -8.33
N ILE A 32 8.45 5.62 -7.80
CA ILE A 32 7.51 6.40 -8.62
C ILE A 32 8.17 7.66 -9.21
N GLY A 33 9.07 8.31 -8.45
CA GLY A 33 9.82 9.49 -8.92
C GLY A 33 10.77 9.19 -10.08
N GLU A 34 11.41 8.02 -10.05
CA GLU A 34 12.35 7.58 -11.10
C GLU A 34 11.64 7.01 -12.35
N LEU A 35 10.41 6.52 -12.22
CA LEU A 35 9.68 5.84 -13.30
C LEU A 35 8.22 6.33 -13.44
N PRO A 36 8.00 7.58 -13.93
CA PRO A 36 6.67 8.19 -14.02
C PRO A 36 5.72 7.49 -15.01
N THR A 37 6.24 6.64 -15.90
CA THR A 37 5.46 5.82 -16.84
C THR A 37 5.15 4.41 -16.32
N TYR A 38 5.69 4.02 -15.16
CA TYR A 38 5.47 2.69 -14.60
C TYR A 38 4.22 2.66 -13.73
N GLY A 39 3.21 1.94 -14.21
CA GLY A 39 2.01 1.66 -13.41
C GLY A 39 2.30 0.75 -12.20
N TYR A 40 1.37 0.76 -11.25
CA TYR A 40 1.44 0.09 -9.94
C TYR A 40 1.97 -1.36 -10.00
N ARG A 41 1.56 -2.17 -10.99
CA ARG A 41 2.02 -3.57 -11.13
C ARG A 41 3.53 -3.71 -11.34
N ARG A 42 4.15 -2.80 -12.09
CA ARG A 42 5.61 -2.84 -12.34
C ARG A 42 6.40 -2.34 -11.14
N VAL A 43 5.89 -1.29 -10.48
CA VAL A 43 6.42 -0.80 -9.21
C VAL A 43 6.40 -1.90 -8.16
N TRP A 44 5.28 -2.63 -8.03
CA TRP A 44 5.14 -3.76 -7.12
C TRP A 44 6.13 -4.90 -7.38
N ALA A 45 6.33 -5.27 -8.66
CA ALA A 45 7.32 -6.28 -9.04
C ALA A 45 8.75 -5.87 -8.68
N LEU A 46 9.09 -4.59 -8.84
CA LEU A 46 10.40 -4.03 -8.47
C LEU A 46 10.61 -4.05 -6.96
N LEU A 47 9.62 -3.58 -6.19
CA LEU A 47 9.71 -3.55 -4.73
C LEU A 47 9.90 -4.95 -4.15
N ARG A 48 9.16 -5.93 -4.68
CA ARG A 48 9.27 -7.33 -4.28
C ARG A 48 10.63 -7.93 -4.61
N ARG A 49 11.16 -7.68 -5.81
CA ARG A 49 12.50 -8.13 -6.21
C ARG A 49 13.59 -7.50 -5.34
N GLN A 50 13.45 -6.22 -4.99
CA GLN A 50 14.38 -5.54 -4.11
C GLN A 50 14.29 -6.11 -2.68
N ALA A 51 13.08 -6.42 -2.18
CA ALA A 51 12.93 -7.04 -0.86
C ALA A 51 13.59 -8.43 -0.78
N GLU A 52 13.45 -9.23 -1.84
CA GLU A 52 14.13 -10.54 -1.98
C GLU A 52 15.66 -10.40 -2.00
N LEU A 53 16.20 -9.39 -2.67
CA LEU A 53 17.65 -9.11 -2.70
C LEU A 53 18.18 -8.62 -1.35
N ASP A 54 17.41 -7.79 -0.66
CA ASP A 54 17.80 -7.21 0.63
C ASP A 54 17.60 -8.19 1.80
N GLY A 55 17.07 -9.40 1.54
CA GLY A 55 16.73 -10.37 2.59
C GLY A 55 15.58 -9.92 3.50
N MET A 56 14.81 -8.92 3.06
CA MET A 56 13.68 -8.36 3.79
C MET A 56 12.42 -9.18 3.52
N PRO A 57 11.48 -9.24 4.48
CA PRO A 57 10.21 -9.90 4.25
C PRO A 57 9.50 -9.24 3.05
N ALA A 58 8.98 -10.08 2.15
CA ALA A 58 8.25 -9.60 0.99
C ALA A 58 7.01 -8.81 1.46
N ILE A 59 6.90 -7.57 0.98
CA ILE A 59 5.79 -6.64 1.21
C ILE A 59 4.60 -7.07 0.34
#